data_AF-K0UDB5-F1
#
_entry.id   AF-K0UDB5-F1
#
_cell.length_a   1.000
_cell.length_b   1.000
_cell.length_c   1.000
_cell.angle_alpha   90.00
_cell.angle_beta   90.00
_cell.angle_gamma   90.00
#
_symmetry.space_group_name_H-M   'P 1'
#
loop_
_entity.id
_entity.type
_entity.pdbx_description
1 polymer ?
#
loop_
_entity_poly.entity_id
_entity_poly.type
_entity_poly.pdbx_seq_one_letter_code
_entity_poly.pdbx_strand_id
1 'polypeptide(L)'
;MFQLDLAPLVTRMTEPELAAEIVKVCGLATKQAEAAQYYLVANLMDELGQDPAGTRAFLEHTIGLPSPETVLNEKAQMFADHYADPDWRD
;
A
#
# COMPACT_ATOMS: atom_id res chain seq x y z
N MET A 1 7.99 14.46 7.96
CA MET A 1 8.43 14.99 6.65
C MET A 1 8.45 13.83 5.69
N PHE A 2 7.74 13.92 4.56
CA PHE A 2 7.74 12.87 3.53
C PHE A 2 8.85 13.19 2.53
N GLN A 3 9.72 12.23 2.24
CA GLN A 3 10.76 12.35 1.23
C GLN A 3 10.37 11.50 0.02
N LEU A 4 10.53 12.06 -1.17
CA LEU A 4 10.28 11.39 -2.44
C LEU A 4 11.58 11.42 -3.23
N ASP A 5 12.10 10.23 -3.53
CA ASP A 5 13.28 10.07 -4.38
C ASP A 5 12.80 9.72 -5.79
N LEU A 6 13.07 10.61 -6.75
CA LEU A 6 12.65 10.46 -8.14
C LEU A 6 13.80 9.89 -8.98
N ALA A 7 13.51 8.84 -9.76
CA ALA A 7 14.47 8.30 -10.71
C ALA A 7 14.68 9.27 -11.89
N PRO A 8 15.87 9.34 -12.51
CA PRO A 8 16.11 10.22 -13.66
C PRO A 8 15.14 10.00 -14.84
N LEU A 9 14.58 8.79 -14.97
CA LEU A 9 13.62 8.42 -16.01
C LEU A 9 12.33 9.27 -15.99
N VAL A 10 11.96 9.85 -14.84
CA VAL A 10 10.76 10.72 -14.75
C VAL A 10 10.84 11.94 -15.66
N THR A 11 12.03 12.35 -16.09
CA THR A 11 12.24 13.45 -17.04
C THR A 11 11.66 13.17 -18.43
N ARG A 12 11.34 11.90 -18.74
CA ARG A 12 10.66 11.51 -19.98
C ARG A 12 9.13 11.58 -19.86
N MET A 13 8.60 11.76 -18.66
CA MET A 13 7.16 11.84 -18.41
C MET A 13 6.69 13.29 -18.51
N THR A 14 5.47 13.47 -19.01
CA THR A 14 4.76 14.75 -18.91
C THR A 14 4.34 15.02 -17.47
N GLU A 15 4.10 16.29 -17.12
CA GLU A 15 3.62 16.68 -15.79
C GLU A 15 2.40 15.86 -15.30
N PRO A 16 1.33 15.65 -16.09
CA PRO A 16 0.19 14.85 -15.62
C PRO A 16 0.53 13.37 -15.40
N GLU A 17 1.44 12.79 -16.20
CA GLU A 17 1.89 11.41 -16.04
C GLU A 17 2.71 11.25 -14.75
N LEU A 18 3.64 12.19 -14.49
CA LEU A 18 4.42 12.18 -13.25
C LEU A 18 3.53 12.38 -12.02
N ALA A 19 2.54 13.29 -12.09
CA ALA A 19 1.59 13.50 -11.01
C ALA A 19 0.77 12.24 -10.72
N ALA A 20 0.30 11.55 -11.76
CA ALA A 20 -0.42 10.29 -11.62
C ALA A 20 0.43 9.22 -10.93
N GLU A 21 1.70 9.08 -11.33
CA GLU A 21 2.62 8.11 -10.72
C GLU A 21 2.92 8.43 -9.25
N ILE A 22 3.17 9.68 -8.91
CA ILE A 22 3.41 10.08 -7.50
C ILE A 22 2.18 9.76 -6.64
N VAL A 23 0.97 10.09 -7.11
CA VAL A 23 -0.27 9.80 -6.38
C VAL A 23 -0.43 8.29 -6.18
N LYS A 24 -0.12 7.48 -7.20
CA LYS A 24 -0.15 6.02 -7.14
C LYS A 24 0.79 5.46 -6.07
N VAL A 25 2.05 5.89 -6.09
CA VAL A 25 3.10 5.43 -5.15
C VAL A 25 2.76 5.87 -3.73
N CYS A 26 2.29 7.10 -3.54
CA CYS A 26 1.82 7.59 -2.24
C CYS A 26 0.61 6.81 -1.72
N GLY A 27 -0.34 6.45 -2.60
CA GLY A 27 -1.46 5.58 -2.25
C GLY A 27 -0.99 4.20 -1.77
N LEU A 28 -0.02 3.61 -2.46
CA LEU A 28 0.58 2.34 -2.05
C LEU A 28 1.33 2.46 -0.70
N ALA A 29 2.08 3.52 -0.48
CA ALA A 29 2.77 3.78 0.79
C ALA A 29 1.77 3.94 1.94
N THR A 30 0.63 4.59 1.69
CA THR A 30 -0.46 4.73 2.67
C THR A 30 -1.03 3.37 3.06
N LYS A 31 -1.35 2.51 2.07
CA LYS A 31 -1.84 1.15 2.32
C LYS A 31 -0.84 0.30 3.11
N GLN A 32 0.46 0.42 2.83
CA GLN A 32 1.49 -0.26 3.62
C GLN A 32 1.53 0.23 5.07
N ALA A 33 1.36 1.53 5.31
CA ALA A 33 1.29 2.07 6.67
C ALA A 33 0.03 1.56 7.40
N GLU A 34 -1.11 1.45 6.74
CA GLU A 34 -2.34 0.89 7.31
C GLU A 34 -2.19 -0.59 7.67
N ALA A 35 -1.54 -1.41 6.82
CA ALA A 35 -1.22 -2.79 7.15
C ALA A 35 -0.24 -2.91 8.34
N ALA A 36 0.70 -1.97 8.48
CA ALA A 36 1.56 -1.94 9.67
C ALA A 36 0.75 -1.60 10.94
N GLN A 37 -0.21 -0.67 10.85
CA GLN A 37 -1.14 -0.38 11.94
C GLN A 37 -2.00 -1.59 12.29
N TYR A 38 -2.45 -2.36 11.30
CA TYR A 38 -3.17 -3.63 11.53
C TYR A 38 -2.37 -4.54 12.46
N TYR A 39 -1.08 -4.77 12.17
CA TYR A 39 -0.22 -5.63 13.01
C TYR A 39 -0.09 -5.10 14.44
N LEU A 40 0.13 -3.79 14.60
CA LEU A 40 0.30 -3.18 15.91
C LEU A 40 -0.97 -3.34 16.76
N VAL A 41 -2.14 -3.09 16.18
CA VAL A 41 -3.41 -3.22 16.91
C VAL A 41 -3.75 -4.69 17.16
N ALA A 42 -3.48 -5.58 16.21
CA ALA A 42 -3.68 -7.03 16.40
C ALA A 42 -2.82 -7.57 17.55
N ASN A 43 -1.54 -7.21 17.62
CA ASN A 43 -0.65 -7.59 18.72
C ASN A 43 -1.14 -7.03 20.07
N LEU A 44 -1.58 -5.77 20.09
CA LEU A 44 -2.14 -5.17 21.31
C LEU A 44 -3.39 -5.92 21.79
N MET A 45 -4.28 -6.32 20.88
CA MET A 45 -5.49 -7.08 21.22
C MET A 45 -5.15 -8.49 21.73
N ASP A 46 -4.14 -9.14 21.15
CA ASP A 46 -3.62 -10.44 21.61
C ASP A 46 -3.05 -10.34 23.04
N GLU A 47 -2.26 -9.30 23.32
CA GLU A 47 -1.75 -9.01 24.68
C GLU A 47 -2.86 -8.77 25.70
N LEU A 48 -4.02 -8.25 25.25
CA LEU A 48 -5.22 -8.06 26.07
C LEU A 48 -6.08 -9.33 26.18
N GLY A 49 -5.63 -10.46 25.62
CA GLY A 49 -6.32 -11.75 25.65
C GLY A 49 -7.56 -11.82 24.76
N GLN A 50 -7.68 -10.97 23.74
CA GLN A 50 -8.77 -11.02 22.78
C GLN A 50 -8.59 -12.20 21.80
N ASP A 51 -9.70 -12.73 21.32
CA ASP A 51 -9.67 -13.78 20.31
C ASP A 51 -9.12 -13.24 18.95
N PRO A 52 -8.17 -13.94 18.31
CA PRO A 52 -7.59 -13.49 17.04
C PRO A 52 -8.60 -13.37 15.88
N ALA A 53 -9.61 -14.25 15.83
CA ALA A 53 -10.61 -14.21 14.76
C ALA A 53 -11.56 -13.01 14.92
N GLY A 54 -12.01 -12.76 16.15
CA GLY A 54 -12.79 -11.55 16.48
C GLY A 54 -12.01 -10.26 16.23
N THR A 55 -10.72 -10.25 16.59
CA THR A 55 -9.82 -9.11 16.35
C THR A 55 -9.67 -8.82 14.86
N ARG A 56 -9.43 -9.83 14.03
CA ARG A 56 -9.33 -9.67 12.56
C ARG A 56 -10.61 -9.06 11.99
N ALA A 57 -11.78 -9.60 12.35
CA ALA A 57 -13.06 -9.08 11.86
C ALA A 57 -13.30 -7.62 12.31
N PHE A 58 -12.92 -7.27 13.54
CA PHE A 58 -13.01 -5.91 14.04
C PHE A 58 -12.09 -4.96 13.27
N LEU A 59 -10.84 -5.34 13.05
CA LEU A 59 -9.87 -4.53 12.31
C LEU A 59 -10.29 -4.31 10.86
N GLU A 60 -10.71 -5.38 10.16
CA GLU A 60 -11.06 -5.30 8.73
C GLU A 60 -12.42 -4.64 8.48
N HIS A 61 -13.43 -4.89 9.33
CA HIS A 61 -14.80 -4.43 9.06
C HIS A 61 -15.25 -3.23 9.90
N THR A 62 -14.67 -3.01 11.08
CA THR A 62 -15.05 -1.88 11.95
C THR A 62 -14.07 -0.73 11.84
N ILE A 63 -12.77 -1.02 11.92
CA ILE A 63 -11.73 0.01 11.75
C ILE A 63 -11.42 0.24 10.27
N GLY A 64 -11.57 -0.79 9.42
CA GLY A 64 -11.28 -0.69 7.99
C GLY A 64 -9.79 -0.81 7.67
N LEU A 65 -8.99 -1.38 8.58
CA LEU A 65 -7.58 -1.63 8.31
C LEU A 65 -7.44 -2.86 7.42
N PRO A 66 -6.80 -2.74 6.25
CA PRO A 66 -6.63 -3.85 5.34
C PRO A 66 -5.68 -4.89 5.93
N SER A 67 -5.94 -6.16 5.61
CA SER A 67 -5.01 -7.23 5.98
C SER A 67 -3.68 -7.06 5.23
N PRO A 68 -2.55 -7.47 5.82
CA PRO A 68 -1.24 -7.41 5.17
C PRO A 68 -1.20 -8.17 3.84
N GLU A 69 -1.88 -9.31 3.76
CA GLU A 69 -1.99 -10.12 2.54
C GLU A 69 -2.76 -9.36 1.44
N THR A 70 -3.82 -8.64 1.81
CA THR A 70 -4.56 -7.78 0.89
C THR A 70 -3.64 -6.71 0.31
N VAL A 71 -2.86 -6.02 1.15
CA VAL A 71 -1.94 -4.97 0.70
C VAL A 71 -0.81 -5.53 -0.18
N LEU A 72 -0.30 -6.73 0.14
CA LEU A 72 0.69 -7.42 -0.69
C LEU A 72 0.14 -7.80 -2.07
N ASN A 73 -1.10 -8.30 -2.13
CA ASN A 73 -1.76 -8.65 -3.38
C ASN A 73 -2.06 -7.41 -4.23
N GLU A 74 -2.54 -6.32 -3.62
CA GLU A 74 -2.77 -5.05 -4.32
C GLU A 74 -1.47 -4.45 -4.85
N LYS A 75 -0.38 -4.56 -4.07
CA LYS A 75 0.96 -4.18 -4.53
C LYS A 75 1.35 -5.00 -5.75
N ALA A 76 1.30 -6.32 -5.66
CA ALA A 76 1.66 -7.21 -6.76
C ALA A 76 0.85 -6.92 -8.04
N GLN A 77 -0.46 -6.69 -7.89
CA GLN A 77 -1.35 -6.33 -9.00
C GLN A 77 -0.96 -4.98 -9.62
N MET A 78 -0.74 -3.95 -8.81
CA MET A 78 -0.30 -2.63 -9.28
C MET A 78 1.02 -2.71 -10.06
N PHE A 79 1.99 -3.49 -9.56
CA PHE A 79 3.26 -3.70 -10.26
C PHE A 79 3.08 -4.49 -11.56
N ALA A 80 2.25 -5.53 -11.56
CA ALA A 80 1.95 -6.30 -12.77
C ALA A 80 1.29 -5.42 -13.84
N ASP A 81 0.25 -4.65 -13.48
CA ASP A 81 -0.47 -3.80 -14.44
C ASP A 81 0.39 -2.63 -14.97
N HIS A 82 1.36 -2.14 -14.17
CA HIS A 82 2.17 -0.98 -14.55
C HIS A 82 3.46 -1.33 -15.31
N TYR A 83 4.09 -2.48 -15.01
CA TYR A 83 5.34 -2.90 -15.66
C TYR A 83 5.15 -3.98 -16.74
N ALA A 84 3.94 -4.52 -16.91
CA ALA A 84 3.62 -5.42 -18.03
C ALA A 84 3.39 -4.68 -19.35
N ASP A 85 3.23 -3.36 -19.33
CA ASP A 85 3.17 -2.56 -20.55
C ASP A 85 4.58 -2.50 -21.20
N PRO A 86 4.80 -3.03 -22.42
CA PRO A 86 6.12 -2.99 -23.06
C PRO A 86 6.53 -1.58 -23.51
N ASP A 87 5.63 -0.60 -23.44
CA ASP A 87 5.79 0.72 -24.06
C ASP A 87 6.70 1.69 -23.28
N TRP A 88 7.15 1.34 -22.07
CA TRP A 88 8.15 2.15 -21.34
C TRP A 88 9.58 1.99 -21.88
N ARG A 89 9.79 1.16 -22.91
CA ARG A 89 11.11 0.77 -23.44
C ARG A 89 11.65 1.59 -24.62
N ASP A 90 10.92 2.57 -25.14
CA ASP A 90 11.45 3.46 -26.19
C ASP A 90 11.93 4.83 -25.64
#